data_AF-H7ELX0-F1
#
_entry.id   AF-H7ELX0-F1
#
_cell.length_a   1.000
_cell.length_b   1.000
_cell.length_c   1.000
_cell.angle_alpha   90.00
_cell.angle_beta   90.00
_cell.angle_gamma   90.00
#
_symmetry.space_group_name_H-M   'P 1'
#
loop_
_entity.id
_entity.type
_entity.pdbx_description
1 polymer ?
#
loop_
_entity_poly.entity_id
_entity_poly.type
_entity_poly.pdbx_seq_one_letter_code
_entity_poly.pdbx_strand_id
1 'polypeptide(L)'
;MDREELISKIVLHINEQLVKRFAQATIRKIFFELGMYWNMDDEDCLDFHALIATKDESENVYKYYIEKGYSESEAQDTTNNSGDFMHDDDRFCIRFPGFEPLEKFCKDYDEALEICNEAVKRIQSLDFSEFKTTSDFSVCDMSIYD
;
A
#
# COMPACT_ATOMS: atom_id res chain seq x y z
N MET A 1 7.21 -2.75 -23.05
CA MET A 1 6.24 -1.99 -22.26
C MET A 1 6.83 -0.61 -22.11
N ASP A 2 6.08 0.44 -22.43
CA ASP A 2 6.53 1.81 -22.15
C ASP A 2 6.07 2.26 -20.75
N ARG A 3 6.54 3.45 -20.32
CA ARG A 3 6.25 4.03 -19.00
C ARG A 3 4.74 4.15 -18.74
N GLU A 4 3.99 4.62 -19.73
CA GLU A 4 2.56 4.87 -19.61
C GLU A 4 1.77 3.57 -19.50
N GLU A 5 2.17 2.55 -20.29
CA GLU A 5 1.61 1.20 -20.21
C GLU A 5 1.87 0.57 -18.84
N LEU A 6 3.06 0.76 -18.26
CA LEU A 6 3.39 0.25 -16.93
C LEU A 6 2.58 0.94 -15.82
N ILE A 7 2.51 2.27 -15.82
CA ILE A 7 1.70 3.04 -14.86
C ILE A 7 0.24 2.58 -14.93
N SER A 8 -0.31 2.45 -16.15
CA SER A 8 -1.69 2.01 -16.34
C SER A 8 -1.93 0.60 -15.80
N LYS A 9 -0.97 -0.32 -15.97
CA LYS A 9 -1.04 -1.67 -15.41
C LYS A 9 -0.97 -1.69 -13.89
N ILE A 10 -0.14 -0.85 -13.27
CA ILE A 10 -0.09 -0.70 -11.81
C ILE A 10 -1.46 -0.27 -11.31
N VAL A 11 -1.99 0.84 -11.84
CA VAL A 11 -3.28 1.41 -11.41
C VAL A 11 -4.41 0.39 -11.57
N LEU A 12 -4.47 -0.28 -12.74
CA LEU A 12 -5.47 -1.31 -13.00
C LEU A 12 -5.36 -2.48 -12.02
N HIS A 13 -4.15 -3.01 -11.83
CA HIS A 13 -3.91 -4.15 -10.94
C HIS A 13 -4.31 -3.85 -9.50
N ILE A 14 -3.89 -2.70 -8.96
CA ILE A 14 -4.23 -2.29 -7.61
C ILE A 14 -5.76 -2.15 -7.46
N ASN A 15 -6.42 -1.48 -8.41
CA ASN A 15 -7.87 -1.31 -8.36
C ASN A 15 -8.62 -2.65 -8.44
N GLU A 16 -8.22 -3.56 -9.33
CA GLU A 16 -8.81 -4.90 -9.44
C GLU A 16 -8.65 -5.70 -8.14
N GLN A 17 -7.47 -5.66 -7.53
CA GLN A 17 -7.23 -6.37 -6.26
C GLN A 17 -7.98 -5.73 -5.09
N LEU A 18 -8.11 -4.40 -5.06
CA LEU A 18 -8.93 -3.68 -4.09
C LEU A 18 -10.39 -4.15 -4.16
N VAL A 19 -10.98 -4.15 -5.35
CA VAL A 19 -12.35 -4.64 -5.56
C VAL A 19 -12.47 -6.11 -5.17
N LYS A 20 -11.57 -6.95 -5.66
CA LYS A 20 -11.62 -8.39 -5.44
C LYS A 20 -11.54 -8.77 -3.95
N ARG A 21 -10.70 -8.08 -3.16
CA ARG A 21 -10.37 -8.46 -1.78
C ARG A 21 -11.16 -7.66 -0.74
N PHE A 22 -11.55 -6.42 -1.06
CA PHE A 22 -12.07 -5.46 -0.07
C PHE A 22 -13.43 -4.85 -0.42
N ALA A 23 -14.15 -5.31 -1.47
CA ALA A 23 -15.46 -4.76 -1.84
C ALA A 23 -16.51 -4.72 -0.70
N GLN A 24 -16.39 -5.59 0.31
CA GLN A 24 -17.30 -5.62 1.46
C GLN A 24 -16.70 -5.02 2.74
N ALA A 25 -15.40 -4.70 2.74
CA ALA A 25 -14.71 -4.09 3.88
C ALA A 25 -14.98 -2.57 3.93
N THR A 26 -14.85 -1.98 5.12
CA THR A 26 -14.79 -0.52 5.26
C THR A 26 -13.33 -0.11 5.31
N ILE A 27 -12.84 0.50 4.23
CA ILE A 27 -11.44 0.92 4.11
C ILE A 27 -11.26 2.29 4.79
N ARG A 28 -10.21 2.41 5.60
CA ARG A 28 -9.83 3.65 6.27
C ARG A 28 -8.61 4.29 5.62
N LYS A 29 -7.57 3.52 5.30
CA LYS A 29 -6.39 4.04 4.62
C LYS A 29 -5.83 3.05 3.61
N ILE A 30 -5.15 3.58 2.61
CA ILE A 30 -4.32 2.81 1.67
C ILE A 30 -2.94 3.46 1.71
N PHE A 31 -1.92 2.70 2.05
CA PHE A 31 -0.53 3.16 2.03
C PHE A 31 0.20 2.50 0.87
N PHE A 32 1.02 3.25 0.15
CA PHE A 32 1.85 2.72 -0.92
C PHE A 32 3.32 2.79 -0.55
N GLU A 33 4.05 1.72 -0.82
CA GLU A 33 5.48 1.63 -0.54
C GLU A 33 6.20 0.95 -1.71
N LEU A 34 7.36 1.49 -2.06
CA LEU A 34 8.37 0.82 -2.87
C LEU A 34 9.43 0.24 -1.93
N GLY A 35 9.32 -1.06 -1.67
CA GLY A 35 10.22 -1.80 -0.80
C GLY A 35 11.26 -2.61 -1.57
N MET A 36 12.31 -3.00 -0.85
CA MET A 36 13.21 -4.08 -1.27
C MET A 36 12.77 -5.39 -0.61
N TYR A 37 12.76 -6.49 -1.36
CA TYR A 37 12.59 -7.83 -0.80
C TYR A 37 13.63 -8.79 -1.38
N TRP A 38 13.97 -9.80 -0.57
CA TRP A 38 14.81 -10.91 -1.01
C TRP A 38 13.92 -11.97 -1.65
N ASN A 39 14.15 -12.27 -2.92
CA ASN A 39 13.44 -13.37 -3.57
C ASN A 39 13.97 -14.74 -3.06
N MET A 40 13.38 -15.86 -3.52
CA MET A 40 13.82 -17.20 -3.10
C MET A 40 15.25 -17.55 -3.56
N ASP A 41 15.83 -16.76 -4.45
CA ASP A 41 17.19 -16.89 -4.99
C ASP A 41 18.17 -15.92 -4.31
N ASP A 42 17.77 -15.28 -3.19
CA ASP A 42 18.54 -14.27 -2.45
C ASP A 42 18.95 -13.05 -3.31
N GLU A 43 18.19 -12.73 -4.35
CA GLU A 43 18.40 -11.51 -5.14
C GLU A 43 17.60 -10.35 -4.56
N ASP A 44 18.25 -9.19 -4.46
CA ASP A 44 17.60 -7.91 -4.19
C ASP A 44 16.56 -7.65 -5.29
N CYS A 45 15.30 -7.48 -4.91
CA CYS A 45 14.21 -7.19 -5.82
C CYS A 45 13.43 -5.96 -5.33
N LEU A 46 12.99 -5.12 -6.26
CA LEU A 46 12.02 -4.05 -5.99
C LEU A 46 10.58 -4.58 -6.02
N ASP A 47 9.83 -4.27 -4.97
CA ASP A 47 8.40 -4.57 -4.81
C ASP A 47 7.62 -3.29 -4.56
N PHE A 48 6.62 -3.04 -5.39
CA PHE A 48 5.67 -1.97 -5.16
C PHE A 48 4.39 -2.56 -4.60
N HIS A 49 3.97 -2.12 -3.41
CA HIS A 49 2.80 -2.70 -2.78
C HIS A 49 1.89 -1.67 -2.13
N ALA A 50 0.61 -2.02 -2.05
CA ALA A 50 -0.41 -1.28 -1.34
C ALA A 50 -0.79 -2.02 -0.06
N LEU A 51 -0.68 -1.32 1.06
CA LEU A 51 -1.03 -1.75 2.40
C LEU A 51 -2.43 -1.21 2.74
N ILE A 52 -3.39 -2.10 2.93
CA ILE A 52 -4.82 -1.75 3.08
C ILE A 52 -5.23 -1.77 4.55
N ALA A 53 -5.37 -0.60 5.16
CA ALA A 53 -5.89 -0.47 6.52
C ALA A 53 -7.42 -0.37 6.48
N THR A 54 -8.09 -1.47 6.83
CA THR A 54 -9.52 -1.43 7.11
C THR A 54 -9.79 -0.72 8.43
N LYS A 55 -11.05 -0.33 8.67
CA LYS A 55 -11.47 0.24 9.95
C LYS A 55 -11.13 -0.70 11.11
N ASP A 56 -11.49 -1.97 10.99
CA ASP A 56 -11.28 -2.97 12.04
C ASP A 56 -9.79 -3.20 12.30
N GLU A 57 -8.97 -3.25 11.23
CA GLU A 57 -7.52 -3.40 11.37
C GLU A 57 -6.88 -2.19 12.06
N SER A 58 -7.31 -0.98 11.68
CA SER A 58 -6.85 0.24 12.34
C SER A 58 -7.19 0.26 13.84
N GLU A 59 -8.38 -0.20 14.22
CA GLU A 59 -8.77 -0.31 15.62
C GLU A 59 -7.95 -1.36 16.38
N ASN A 60 -7.53 -2.44 15.72
CA ASN A 60 -6.67 -3.46 16.32
C ASN A 60 -5.24 -2.94 16.54
N VAL A 61 -4.65 -2.28 15.55
CA VAL A 61 -3.32 -1.66 15.64
C VAL A 61 -3.29 -0.61 16.76
N TYR A 62 -4.31 0.25 16.84
CA TYR A 62 -4.43 1.22 17.92
C TYR A 62 -4.46 0.55 19.30
N LYS A 63 -5.33 -0.46 19.49
CA LYS A 63 -5.41 -1.21 20.76
C LYS A 63 -4.10 -1.87 21.14
N TYR A 64 -3.40 -2.44 20.17
CA TYR A 64 -2.10 -3.06 20.40
C TYR A 64 -1.06 -2.07 20.93
N TYR A 65 -0.96 -0.88 20.34
CA TYR A 65 -0.03 0.14 20.83
C TYR A 65 -0.39 0.62 22.24
N ILE A 66 -1.68 0.80 22.53
CA ILE A 66 -2.15 1.09 23.89
C ILE A 66 -1.74 -0.02 24.87
N GLU A 67 -1.93 -1.30 24.51
CA GLU A 67 -1.55 -2.45 25.34
C GLU A 67 -0.04 -2.58 25.53
N LYS A 68 0.76 -2.08 24.58
CA LYS A 68 2.23 -1.98 24.69
C LYS A 68 2.70 -0.81 25.57
N GLY A 69 1.79 0.03 26.04
CA GLY A 69 2.07 1.14 26.95
C GLY A 69 2.34 2.47 26.25
N TYR A 70 2.00 2.61 24.97
CA TYR A 70 2.06 3.88 24.26
C TYR A 70 0.97 4.81 24.79
N SER A 71 1.21 6.12 24.75
CA SER A 71 0.16 7.12 24.99
C SER A 71 -0.90 7.07 23.88
N GLU A 72 -2.11 7.59 24.16
CA GLU A 72 -3.18 7.68 23.15
C GLU A 72 -2.74 8.45 21.90
N SER A 73 -1.96 9.52 22.07
CA SER A 73 -1.44 10.28 20.93
C SER A 73 -0.44 9.49 20.10
N GLU A 74 0.49 8.76 20.72
CA GLU A 74 1.48 7.96 19.99
C GLU A 74 0.80 6.80 19.27
N ALA A 75 -0.11 6.08 19.94
CA ALA A 75 -0.87 4.99 19.33
C ALA A 75 -1.69 5.49 18.13
N GLN A 76 -2.32 6.66 18.25
CA GLN A 76 -3.11 7.27 17.17
C GLN A 76 -2.23 7.69 15.99
N ASP A 77 -1.06 8.27 16.26
CA ASP A 77 -0.11 8.72 15.24
C ASP A 77 0.45 7.53 14.45
N THR A 78 0.93 6.50 15.14
CA THR A 78 1.44 5.28 14.51
C THR A 78 0.36 4.62 13.64
N THR A 79 -0.83 4.38 14.20
CA THR A 79 -1.98 3.81 13.46
C THR A 79 -2.34 4.62 12.20
N ASN A 80 -2.08 5.92 12.20
CA ASN A 80 -2.42 6.79 11.08
C ASN A 80 -1.35 6.85 10.00
N ASN A 81 -0.08 6.56 10.31
CA ASN A 81 1.05 6.96 9.47
C ASN A 81 2.02 5.83 9.09
N SER A 82 2.05 4.70 9.81
CA SER A 82 3.13 3.72 9.64
C SER A 82 2.85 2.59 8.65
N GLY A 83 1.61 2.42 8.19
CA GLY A 83 1.24 1.22 7.43
C GLY A 83 1.39 -0.08 8.22
N ASP A 84 1.55 -0.02 9.55
CA ASP A 84 1.73 -1.19 10.40
C ASP A 84 0.50 -2.10 10.37
N PHE A 85 0.76 -3.41 10.29
CA PHE A 85 -0.24 -4.45 10.47
C PHE A 85 0.04 -5.23 11.75
N MET A 86 -1.02 -5.75 12.36
CA MET A 86 -0.90 -6.55 13.58
C MET A 86 -0.06 -7.81 13.40
N HIS A 87 0.09 -8.32 12.17
CA HIS A 87 0.89 -9.50 11.80
C HIS A 87 1.37 -9.38 10.35
N ASP A 88 2.37 -10.18 9.94
CA ASP A 88 2.79 -10.43 8.54
C ASP A 88 1.64 -11.06 7.72
N ASP A 89 0.51 -10.37 7.68
CA ASP A 89 -0.71 -10.83 7.07
C ASP A 89 -0.79 -10.22 5.68
N ASP A 90 -0.14 -10.90 4.74
CA ASP A 90 -0.17 -10.58 3.30
C ASP A 90 -1.61 -10.42 2.77
N ARG A 91 -2.66 -10.84 3.53
CA ARG A 91 -4.07 -10.58 3.20
C ARG A 91 -4.44 -9.10 3.18
N PHE A 92 -3.65 -8.20 3.77
CA PHE A 92 -3.85 -6.75 3.66
C PHE A 92 -2.86 -6.06 2.71
N CYS A 93 -1.96 -6.82 2.08
CA CYS A 93 -0.97 -6.32 1.14
C CYS A 93 -1.34 -6.68 -0.31
N ILE A 94 -1.39 -5.70 -1.21
CA ILE A 94 -1.53 -5.89 -2.67
C ILE A 94 -0.18 -5.57 -3.32
N ARG A 95 0.55 -6.60 -3.74
CA ARG A 95 1.85 -6.46 -4.42
C ARG A 95 1.67 -6.33 -5.93
N PHE A 96 2.34 -5.36 -6.54
CA PHE A 96 2.48 -5.25 -7.98
C PHE A 96 3.91 -5.61 -8.38
N PRO A 97 4.09 -6.45 -9.43
CA PRO A 97 3.14 -7.26 -10.18
C PRO A 97 2.87 -8.65 -9.54
N GLY A 98 2.99 -8.76 -8.22
CA GLY A 98 2.58 -9.95 -7.45
C GLY A 98 3.54 -11.14 -7.49
N PHE A 99 4.29 -11.34 -8.58
CA PHE A 99 5.28 -12.43 -8.74
C PHE A 99 6.50 -12.08 -9.61
N GLU A 100 6.56 -10.87 -10.17
CA GLU A 100 7.63 -10.47 -11.07
C GLU A 100 8.32 -9.21 -10.52
N PRO A 101 9.66 -9.12 -10.41
CA PRO A 101 10.29 -7.93 -9.86
C PRO A 101 10.01 -6.67 -10.70
N LEU A 102 9.81 -5.52 -10.05
CA LEU A 102 9.58 -4.25 -10.75
C LEU A 102 10.79 -3.84 -11.62
N GLU A 103 11.99 -4.27 -11.24
CA GLU A 103 13.25 -4.07 -11.96
C GLU A 103 13.27 -4.70 -13.36
N LYS A 104 12.37 -5.64 -13.66
CA LYS A 104 12.23 -6.13 -15.03
C LYS A 104 11.59 -5.10 -15.97
N PHE A 105 10.97 -4.07 -15.42
CA PHE A 105 10.27 -3.03 -16.18
C PHE A 105 10.93 -1.65 -16.07
N CYS A 106 11.79 -1.45 -15.07
CA CYS A 106 12.49 -0.20 -14.78
C CYS A 106 14.00 -0.39 -14.91
N LYS A 107 14.75 0.62 -15.36
CA LYS A 107 16.21 0.55 -15.49
C LYS A 107 16.93 0.59 -14.14
N ASP A 108 16.36 1.31 -13.19
CA ASP A 108 16.94 1.58 -11.87
C ASP A 108 15.83 1.92 -10.85
N TYR A 109 16.24 2.14 -9.61
CA TYR A 109 15.37 2.51 -8.50
C TYR A 109 14.68 3.86 -8.73
N ASP A 110 15.39 4.84 -9.30
CA ASP A 110 14.86 6.19 -9.53
C ASP A 110 13.71 6.15 -10.54
N GLU A 111 13.86 5.41 -11.65
CA GLU A 111 12.79 5.19 -12.63
C GLU A 111 11.62 4.44 -12.02
N ALA A 112 11.87 3.45 -11.15
CA ALA A 112 10.83 2.73 -10.43
C ALA A 112 10.04 3.67 -9.49
N LEU A 113 10.75 4.48 -8.70
CA LEU A 113 10.14 5.45 -7.78
C LEU A 113 9.28 6.47 -8.52
N GLU A 114 9.76 7.03 -9.63
CA GLU A 114 8.98 7.97 -10.44
C GLU A 114 7.68 7.34 -10.98
N ILE A 115 7.76 6.10 -11.49
CA ILE A 115 6.62 5.36 -12.01
C ILE A 115 5.61 5.06 -10.91
N CYS A 116 6.07 4.58 -9.76
CA CYS A 116 5.24 4.31 -8.59
C CYS A 116 4.54 5.58 -8.12
N ASN A 117 5.27 6.69 -7.97
CA ASN A 117 4.70 7.98 -7.55
C ASN A 117 3.62 8.49 -8.52
N GLU A 118 3.83 8.33 -9.83
CA GLU A 118 2.80 8.68 -10.82
C GLU A 118 1.59 7.76 -10.74
N ALA A 119 1.79 6.46 -10.52
CA ALA A 119 0.70 5.51 -10.31
C ALA A 119 -0.11 5.85 -9.04
N VAL A 120 0.54 6.16 -7.93
CA VAL A 120 -0.12 6.58 -6.68
C VAL A 120 -0.97 7.83 -6.89
N LYS A 121 -0.47 8.85 -7.59
CA LYS A 121 -1.25 10.06 -7.92
C LYS A 121 -2.51 9.75 -8.73
N ARG A 122 -2.43 8.80 -9.66
CA ARG A 122 -3.59 8.36 -10.44
C ARG A 122 -4.58 7.58 -9.57
N ILE A 123 -4.08 6.71 -8.69
CA ILE A 123 -4.92 5.96 -7.74
C ILE A 123 -5.63 6.92 -6.77
N GLN A 124 -4.94 7.94 -6.25
CA GLN A 124 -5.51 9.01 -5.42
C GLN A 124 -6.66 9.77 -6.12
N SER A 125 -6.65 9.79 -7.46
CA SER A 125 -7.65 10.46 -8.29
C SER A 125 -8.81 9.54 -8.72
N LEU A 126 -8.78 8.26 -8.35
CA LEU A 126 -9.86 7.32 -8.66
C LEU A 126 -11.15 7.67 -7.89
N ASP A 127 -12.28 7.30 -8.48
CA ASP A 127 -13.55 7.32 -7.76
C ASP A 127 -13.64 6.08 -6.85
N PHE A 128 -13.60 6.29 -5.54
CA PHE A 128 -13.75 5.24 -4.56
C PHE A 128 -15.21 5.02 -4.14
N SER A 129 -16.19 5.56 -4.86
CA SER A 129 -17.63 5.41 -4.53
C SER A 129 -18.13 3.97 -4.57
N GLU A 130 -17.43 3.08 -5.27
CA GLU A 130 -17.72 1.63 -5.29
C GLU A 130 -17.28 0.91 -4.00
N PHE A 131 -16.53 1.56 -3.11
CA PHE A 131 -16.05 1.00 -1.84
C PHE A 131 -16.76 1.66 -0.65
N LYS A 132 -16.82 0.94 0.48
CA LYS A 132 -17.18 1.56 1.76
C LYS A 132 -15.91 2.19 2.32
N THR A 133 -15.91 3.51 2.46
CA THR A 133 -14.80 4.27 3.06
C THR A 133 -15.24 4.93 4.37
N THR A 134 -14.30 5.16 5.28
CA THR A 134 -14.54 5.99 6.47
C THR A 134 -14.53 7.48 6.10
N SER A 135 -15.05 8.34 6.99
CA SER A 135 -15.05 9.80 6.77
C SER A 135 -13.65 10.42 6.74
N ASP A 136 -12.67 9.75 7.36
CA ASP A 136 -11.26 10.11 7.38
C ASP A 136 -10.42 9.32 6.36
N PHE A 137 -11.08 8.76 5.32
CA PHE A 137 -10.40 7.97 4.30
C PHE A 137 -9.29 8.76 3.58
N SER A 138 -8.13 8.12 3.40
CA SER A 138 -7.00 8.69 2.70
C SER A 138 -6.16 7.65 1.97
N VAL A 139 -5.51 8.09 0.90
CA VAL A 139 -4.55 7.31 0.12
C VAL A 139 -3.18 7.99 0.24
N CYS A 140 -2.24 7.30 0.88
CA CYS A 140 -0.94 7.83 1.29
C CYS A 140 0.18 7.20 0.47
N ASP A 141 1.12 8.03 0.04
CA ASP A 141 2.40 7.57 -0.54
C ASP A 141 3.44 7.56 0.57
N MET A 142 3.92 6.37 0.97
CA MET A 142 4.98 6.23 1.96
C MET A 142 6.38 6.23 1.33
N SER A 143 6.46 6.08 0.01
CA SER A 143 7.72 6.16 -0.77
C SER A 143 8.34 7.56 -0.74
N ILE A 144 7.69 8.54 -0.10
CA ILE A 144 8.10 9.95 0.01
C ILE A 144 8.68 10.26 1.40
N TYR A 145 8.67 9.34 2.37
CA TYR A 145 9.27 9.59 3.69
C TYR A 145 10.79 9.39 3.67
N ASP A 146 11.50 10.46 3.30
CA ASP A 146 12.91 10.73 3.65
C ASP A 146 13.01 11.59 4.93
#